data_AF-A0A0C9W1A0-F1
#
_entry.id   AF-A0A0C9W1A0-F1
#
_cell.length_a   1.000
_cell.length_b   1.000
_cell.length_c   1.000
_cell.angle_alpha   90.00
_cell.angle_beta   90.00
_cell.angle_gamma   90.00
#
_symmetry.space_group_name_H-M   'P 1'
#
loop_
_entity.id
_entity.type
_entity.pdbx_description
1 polymer ?
#
loop_
_entity_poly.entity_id
_entity_poly.type
_entity_poly.pdbx_seq_one_letter_code
_entity_poly.pdbx_strand_id
1 'polypeptide(L)'
;MSLLIRASLVFVQAVCNHLACTPPNKTPSKGRYHTQEAYVLQIAPLIFKIHTTLLWLSAAFEAVSVVNHYSGASLSPALSAHVDAAICPATRSQNVLTPIFVLGVILSALGMFIRVRCFQELGQLFTFDLTILPEHKLVTSGFYQYVRHPSYTGSLLLIMGLTLSHLTPGSWAMECGVLGPVSSGLIWASWWIWSLAVSTSRAVAEDAELRKLFGSQWDTYAAQVNSWFVPGLL
;
A
#
# COMPACT_ATOMS: atom_id res chain seq x y z
N MET A 1 -0.97 19.61 20.11
CA MET A 1 0.02 18.50 20.02
C MET A 1 -0.48 17.34 19.15
N SER A 2 -1.67 16.77 19.41
CA SER A 2 -2.23 15.61 18.67
C SER A 2 -2.34 15.81 17.15
N LEU A 3 -2.76 17.00 16.70
CA LEU A 3 -2.86 17.34 15.28
C LEU A 3 -1.51 17.29 14.55
N LEU A 4 -0.45 17.81 15.19
CA LEU A 4 0.90 17.77 14.64
C LEU A 4 1.39 16.32 14.50
N ILE A 5 1.20 15.50 15.54
CA ILE A 5 1.57 14.08 15.51
C ILE A 5 0.84 13.36 14.39
N ARG A 6 -0.47 13.58 14.23
CA ARG A 6 -1.23 12.97 13.13
C ARG A 6 -0.67 13.37 11.77
N ALA A 7 -0.45 14.65 11.53
CA ALA A 7 0.10 15.13 10.27
C ALA A 7 1.47 14.50 9.97
N SER A 8 2.34 14.40 10.97
CA SER A 8 3.62 13.71 10.85
C SER A 8 3.46 12.23 10.49
N LEU A 9 2.53 11.51 11.14
CA LEU A 9 2.29 10.09 10.86
C LEU A 9 1.67 9.87 9.47
N VAL A 10 0.76 10.74 9.02
CA VAL A 10 0.21 10.68 7.66
C VAL A 10 1.29 10.97 6.62
N PHE A 11 2.19 11.92 6.88
CA PHE A 11 3.36 12.15 6.03
C PHE A 11 4.27 10.91 5.96
N VAL A 12 4.55 10.27 7.10
CA VAL A 12 5.31 9.01 7.15
C VAL A 12 4.61 7.92 6.34
N GLN A 13 3.28 7.79 6.42
CA GLN A 13 2.53 6.84 5.59
C GLN A 13 2.65 7.14 4.08
N ALA A 14 2.61 8.42 3.69
CA ALA A 14 2.80 8.81 2.30
C ALA A 14 4.20 8.42 1.79
N VAL A 15 5.24 8.64 2.59
CA VAL A 15 6.61 8.18 2.29
C VAL A 15 6.67 6.66 2.21
N CYS A 16 6.11 5.93 3.19
CA CYS A 16 6.11 4.47 3.20
C CYS A 16 5.44 3.91 1.95
N ASN A 17 4.27 4.42 1.59
CA ASN A 17 3.55 3.99 0.39
C ASN A 17 4.34 4.33 -0.88
N HIS A 18 4.94 5.52 -0.97
CA HIS A 18 5.75 5.90 -2.12
C HIS A 18 6.94 4.94 -2.32
N LEU A 19 7.67 4.61 -1.26
CA LEU A 19 8.78 3.65 -1.33
C LEU A 19 8.29 2.25 -1.74
N ALA A 20 7.19 1.79 -1.16
CA ALA A 20 6.62 0.46 -1.43
C ALA A 20 6.03 0.32 -2.85
N CYS A 21 5.52 1.41 -3.42
CA CYS A 21 4.84 1.42 -4.72
C CYS A 21 5.73 1.90 -5.87
N THR A 22 6.97 2.31 -5.61
CA THR A 22 7.92 2.71 -6.65
C THR A 22 8.76 1.50 -7.09
N PRO A 23 8.75 1.13 -8.37
CA PRO A 23 9.53 0.00 -8.85
C PRO A 23 11.03 0.29 -8.74
N PRO A 24 11.84 -0.62 -8.17
CA PRO A 24 13.29 -0.44 -8.06
C PRO A 24 14.00 -0.56 -9.42
N ASN A 25 13.41 -1.29 -10.36
CA ASN A 25 13.96 -1.53 -11.69
C ASN A 25 12.92 -1.19 -12.77
N LYS A 26 13.40 -0.85 -13.97
CA LYS A 26 12.54 -0.73 -15.16
C LYS A 26 12.10 -2.12 -15.62
N THR A 27 10.82 -2.28 -15.95
CA THR A 27 10.34 -3.53 -16.56
C THR A 27 10.63 -3.55 -18.06
N PRO A 28 11.36 -4.55 -18.59
CA PRO A 28 11.43 -4.76 -20.03
C PRO A 28 10.10 -5.30 -20.58
N SER A 29 9.77 -4.96 -21.83
CA SER A 29 8.56 -5.47 -22.51
C SER A 29 8.71 -6.92 -22.98
N LYS A 30 9.94 -7.32 -23.33
CA LYS A 30 10.27 -8.68 -23.76
C LYS A 30 10.31 -9.62 -22.54
N GLY A 31 9.65 -10.78 -22.65
CA GLY A 31 9.60 -11.77 -21.57
C GLY A 31 8.48 -11.56 -20.56
N ARG A 32 7.61 -10.55 -20.77
CA ARG A 32 6.41 -10.34 -19.97
C ARG A 32 5.38 -11.42 -20.26
N TYR A 33 4.79 -11.98 -19.22
CA TYR A 33 3.71 -12.96 -19.28
C TYR A 33 2.49 -12.48 -18.48
N HIS A 34 1.42 -13.29 -18.45
CA HIS A 34 0.17 -12.96 -17.74
C HIS A 34 -0.46 -11.62 -18.18
N THR A 35 -0.44 -11.37 -19.50
CA THR A 35 -0.95 -10.14 -20.13
C THR A 35 -2.37 -10.27 -20.66
N GLN A 36 -2.94 -11.48 -20.67
CA GLN A 36 -4.27 -11.78 -21.22
C GLN A 36 -5.37 -11.86 -20.15
N GLU A 37 -5.08 -11.46 -18.92
CA GLU A 37 -6.05 -11.45 -17.83
C GLU A 37 -7.17 -10.42 -18.04
N ALA A 38 -8.26 -10.57 -17.28
CA ALA A 38 -9.28 -9.53 -17.22
C ALA A 38 -8.64 -8.17 -16.87
N TYR A 39 -9.06 -7.10 -17.56
CA TYR A 39 -8.49 -5.76 -17.40
C TYR A 39 -8.43 -5.30 -15.93
N VAL A 40 -9.46 -5.64 -15.15
CA VAL A 40 -9.54 -5.35 -13.72
C VAL A 40 -8.36 -5.92 -12.91
N LEU A 41 -7.72 -7.00 -13.34
CA LEU A 41 -6.55 -7.58 -12.68
C LEU A 41 -5.22 -6.94 -13.13
N GLN A 42 -5.25 -6.20 -14.25
CA GLN A 42 -4.06 -5.57 -14.83
C GLN A 42 -3.83 -4.14 -14.33
N ILE A 43 -4.84 -3.49 -13.73
CA ILE A 43 -4.79 -2.08 -13.31
C ILE A 43 -4.00 -1.84 -12.01
N ALA A 44 -3.36 -2.86 -11.41
CA ALA A 44 -2.62 -2.70 -10.16
C ALA A 44 -1.56 -1.57 -10.16
N PRO A 45 -0.75 -1.37 -11.22
CA PRO A 45 0.18 -0.23 -11.27
C PRO A 45 -0.52 1.13 -11.27
N LEU A 46 -1.69 1.24 -11.90
CA LEU A 46 -2.50 2.46 -11.87
C LEU A 46 -3.01 2.71 -10.44
N ILE A 47 -3.51 1.68 -9.76
CA ILE A 47 -3.96 1.76 -8.38
C ILE A 47 -2.84 2.23 -7.44
N PHE A 48 -1.62 1.69 -7.59
CA PHE A 48 -0.46 2.14 -6.81
C PHE A 48 -0.14 3.63 -7.01
N LYS A 49 -0.27 4.14 -8.24
CA LYS A 49 -0.12 5.58 -8.52
C LYS A 49 -1.21 6.40 -7.84
N ILE A 50 -2.47 5.97 -7.96
CA ILE A 50 -3.61 6.65 -7.34
C ILE A 50 -3.44 6.72 -5.81
N HIS A 51 -3.09 5.61 -5.15
CA HIS A 51 -2.79 5.58 -3.71
C HIS A 51 -1.73 6.61 -3.33
N THR A 52 -0.62 6.59 -4.06
CA THR A 52 0.54 7.45 -3.77
C THR A 52 0.13 8.92 -3.87
N THR A 53 -0.60 9.29 -4.91
CA THR A 53 -1.09 10.66 -5.09
C THR A 53 -2.07 11.06 -3.99
N LEU A 54 -3.06 10.22 -3.67
CA LEU A 54 -4.06 10.52 -2.64
C LEU A 54 -3.44 10.68 -1.25
N LEU A 55 -2.39 9.92 -0.93
CA LEU A 55 -1.68 10.03 0.34
C LEU A 55 -0.85 11.30 0.44
N TRP A 56 -0.17 11.70 -0.64
CA TRP A 56 0.53 12.98 -0.68
C TRP A 56 -0.42 14.16 -0.56
N LEU A 57 -1.60 14.10 -1.20
CA LEU A 57 -2.65 15.10 -1.03
C LEU A 57 -3.16 15.12 0.42
N SER A 58 -3.42 13.95 1.02
CA SER A 58 -3.83 13.86 2.42
C SER A 58 -2.79 14.45 3.37
N ALA A 59 -1.51 14.15 3.16
CA ALA A 59 -0.41 14.70 3.95
C ALA A 59 -0.31 16.23 3.81
N ALA A 60 -0.50 16.76 2.60
CA ALA A 60 -0.52 18.20 2.35
C ALA A 60 -1.69 18.89 3.09
N PHE A 61 -2.90 18.33 3.02
CA PHE A 61 -4.05 18.88 3.74
C PHE A 61 -3.87 18.83 5.25
N GLU A 62 -3.31 17.75 5.80
CA GLU A 62 -2.99 17.63 7.22
C GLU A 62 -1.94 18.69 7.64
N ALA A 63 -0.93 18.93 6.82
CA ALA A 63 0.09 19.96 7.08
C ALA A 63 -0.51 21.38 7.06
N VAL A 64 -1.34 21.69 6.07
CA VAL A 64 -2.05 22.99 6.01
C VAL A 64 -2.95 23.17 7.22
N SER A 65 -3.68 22.12 7.64
CA SER A 65 -4.52 22.15 8.85
C SER A 65 -3.71 22.44 10.11
N VAL A 66 -2.53 21.84 10.26
CA VAL A 66 -1.62 22.11 11.38
C VAL A 66 -1.18 23.59 11.39
N VAL A 67 -0.73 24.11 10.25
CA VAL A 67 -0.26 25.50 10.14
C VAL A 67 -1.40 26.48 10.46
N ASN A 68 -2.60 26.22 9.92
CA ASN A 68 -3.77 27.07 10.15
C ASN A 68 -4.19 27.05 11.63
N HIS A 69 -4.15 25.89 12.27
CA HIS A 69 -4.51 25.75 13.69
C HIS A 69 -3.60 26.55 14.63
N TYR A 70 -2.27 26.56 14.38
CA TYR A 70 -1.33 27.23 15.28
C TYR A 70 -1.08 28.70 14.95
N SER A 71 -1.21 29.11 13.69
CA SER A 71 -0.87 30.49 13.26
C SER A 71 -1.97 31.23 12.53
N GLY A 72 -2.99 30.53 12.00
CA GLY A 72 -3.99 31.10 11.11
C GLY A 72 -4.80 32.22 11.77
N ALA A 73 -5.37 31.94 12.95
CA ALA A 73 -6.19 32.91 13.69
C ALA A 73 -5.40 34.15 14.13
N SER A 74 -4.10 33.99 14.45
CA SER A 74 -3.24 35.09 14.86
C SER A 74 -2.81 35.99 13.69
N LEU A 75 -2.70 35.44 12.48
CA LEU A 75 -2.33 36.19 11.27
C LEU A 75 -3.54 36.89 10.65
N SER A 76 -4.65 36.17 10.48
CA SER A 76 -5.89 36.70 9.94
C SER A 76 -7.06 35.74 10.22
N PRO A 77 -7.99 36.07 11.13
CA PRO A 77 -9.15 35.23 11.42
C PRO A 77 -10.02 34.93 10.20
N ALA A 78 -10.21 35.92 9.30
CA ALA A 78 -11.00 35.74 8.09
C ALA A 78 -10.37 34.69 7.17
N LEU A 79 -9.08 34.83 6.84
CA LEU A 79 -8.33 33.84 6.07
C LEU A 79 -8.33 32.46 6.74
N SER A 80 -8.13 32.38 8.06
CA SER A 80 -8.15 31.13 8.81
C SER A 80 -9.47 30.39 8.62
N ALA A 81 -10.60 31.10 8.69
CA ALA A 81 -11.93 30.52 8.47
C ALA A 81 -12.15 30.07 7.01
N HIS A 82 -11.59 30.78 6.02
CA HIS A 82 -11.66 30.36 4.61
C HIS A 82 -10.81 29.11 4.35
N VAL A 83 -9.61 29.04 4.92
CA VAL A 83 -8.74 27.86 4.84
C VAL A 83 -9.43 26.67 5.48
N ASP A 84 -10.03 26.85 6.64
CA ASP A 84 -10.83 25.81 7.28
C ASP A 84 -12.03 25.42 6.38
N ALA A 85 -12.81 26.35 5.88
CA ALA A 85 -13.91 25.98 4.96
C ALA A 85 -13.41 25.17 3.73
N ALA A 86 -12.24 25.49 3.19
CA ALA A 86 -11.67 24.85 2.01
C ALA A 86 -11.08 23.44 2.27
N ILE A 87 -10.50 23.19 3.46
CA ILE A 87 -9.90 21.88 3.81
C ILE A 87 -10.79 21.03 4.75
N CYS A 88 -11.97 21.56 5.08
CA CYS A 88 -13.01 21.02 5.96
C CYS A 88 -12.55 20.52 7.37
N PRO A 89 -11.77 21.29 8.16
CA PRO A 89 -11.39 20.93 9.52
C PRO A 89 -12.44 21.33 10.57
N ALA A 90 -13.48 22.10 10.21
CA ALA A 90 -14.52 22.55 11.15
C ALA A 90 -15.32 21.38 11.79
N THR A 91 -15.37 20.23 11.12
CA THR A 91 -15.99 18.98 11.59
C THR A 91 -15.01 18.00 12.23
N ARG A 92 -13.69 18.27 12.18
CA ARG A 92 -12.68 17.28 12.54
C ARG A 92 -12.70 16.99 14.05
N SER A 93 -13.03 15.74 14.38
CA SER A 93 -12.93 15.13 15.71
C SER A 93 -11.68 15.60 16.48
N GLN A 94 -11.83 15.97 17.76
CA GLN A 94 -10.67 16.28 18.62
C GLN A 94 -9.76 15.05 18.86
N ASN A 95 -10.30 13.84 18.67
CA ASN A 95 -9.60 12.57 18.83
C ASN A 95 -9.04 12.07 17.50
N VAL A 96 -8.01 12.77 17.03
CA VAL A 96 -7.36 12.49 15.76
C VAL A 96 -6.38 11.30 15.81
N LEU A 97 -6.01 10.78 16.99
CA LEU A 97 -5.09 9.64 17.15
C LEU A 97 -5.84 8.41 17.69
N THR A 98 -6.70 7.81 16.87
CA THR A 98 -7.42 6.60 17.26
C THR A 98 -6.49 5.38 17.24
N PRO A 99 -6.73 4.33 18.07
CA PRO A 99 -5.96 3.09 18.00
C PRO A 99 -5.97 2.45 16.61
N ILE A 100 -7.10 2.55 15.90
CA ILE A 100 -7.25 2.04 14.52
C ILE A 100 -6.33 2.81 13.55
N PHE A 101 -6.25 4.13 13.68
CA PHE A 101 -5.33 4.93 12.87
C PHE A 101 -3.88 4.55 13.13
N VAL A 102 -3.47 4.41 14.40
CA VAL A 102 -2.10 4.02 14.77
C VAL A 102 -1.76 2.62 14.25
N LEU A 103 -2.69 1.66 14.40
CA LEU A 103 -2.54 0.33 13.82
C LEU A 103 -2.37 0.43 12.30
N GLY A 104 -3.15 1.28 11.62
CA GLY A 104 -3.02 1.50 10.19
C GLY A 104 -1.63 2.00 9.78
N VAL A 105 -1.07 2.97 10.52
CA VAL A 105 0.30 3.47 10.30
C VAL A 105 1.34 2.36 10.46
N ILE A 106 1.22 1.54 11.51
CA ILE A 106 2.13 0.43 11.78
C ILE A 106 2.07 -0.60 10.65
N LEU A 107 0.87 -0.97 10.18
CA LEU A 107 0.70 -1.92 9.08
C LEU A 107 1.25 -1.37 7.76
N SER A 108 1.07 -0.07 7.47
CA SER A 108 1.68 0.57 6.30
C SER A 108 3.21 0.52 6.36
N ALA A 109 3.80 0.81 7.52
CA ALA A 109 5.25 0.76 7.71
C ALA A 109 5.79 -0.68 7.57
N LEU A 110 5.10 -1.67 8.16
CA LEU A 110 5.46 -3.09 8.04
C LEU A 110 5.35 -3.58 6.59
N GLY A 111 4.26 -3.23 5.89
CA GLY A 111 4.06 -3.57 4.49
C GLY A 111 5.14 -2.99 3.59
N MET A 112 5.50 -1.71 3.81
CA MET A 112 6.63 -1.08 3.14
C MET A 112 7.95 -1.80 3.43
N PHE A 113 8.24 -2.10 4.70
CA PHE A 113 9.47 -2.77 5.10
C PHE A 113 9.63 -4.10 4.37
N ILE A 114 8.59 -4.94 4.37
CA ILE A 114 8.61 -6.23 3.66
C ILE A 114 8.87 -6.02 2.17
N ARG A 115 8.17 -5.09 1.51
CA ARG A 115 8.37 -4.83 0.08
C ARG A 115 9.78 -4.35 -0.25
N VAL A 116 10.30 -3.38 0.50
CA VAL A 116 11.66 -2.86 0.29
C VAL A 116 12.71 -3.95 0.52
N ARG A 117 12.52 -4.81 1.52
CA ARG A 117 13.39 -5.99 1.69
C ARG A 117 13.30 -6.93 0.49
N CYS A 118 12.11 -7.20 -0.05
CA CYS A 118 11.98 -8.02 -1.27
C CYS A 118 12.70 -7.39 -2.46
N PHE A 119 12.66 -6.05 -2.60
CA PHE A 119 13.37 -5.33 -3.66
C PHE A 119 14.88 -5.51 -3.52
N GLN A 120 15.39 -5.47 -2.28
CA GLN A 120 16.81 -5.66 -1.98
C GLN A 120 17.26 -7.10 -2.21
N GLU A 121 16.48 -8.10 -1.77
CA GLU A 121 16.81 -9.52 -1.90
C GLU A 121 16.80 -9.98 -3.37
N LEU A 122 15.79 -9.56 -4.16
CA LEU A 122 15.72 -9.89 -5.59
C LEU A 122 16.64 -9.02 -6.45
N GLY A 123 16.99 -7.82 -5.99
CA GLY A 123 17.83 -6.87 -6.73
C GLY A 123 17.27 -6.62 -8.13
N GLN A 124 18.09 -6.84 -9.16
CA GLN A 124 17.71 -6.67 -10.57
C GLN A 124 16.57 -7.59 -11.04
N LEU A 125 16.29 -8.68 -10.31
CA LEU A 125 15.23 -9.64 -10.65
C LEU A 125 13.83 -9.12 -10.32
N PHE A 126 13.71 -8.07 -9.49
CA PHE A 126 12.41 -7.54 -9.09
C PHE A 126 11.81 -6.66 -10.19
N THR A 127 10.65 -7.05 -10.72
CA THR A 127 9.82 -6.23 -11.63
C THR A 127 8.37 -6.20 -11.17
N PHE A 128 7.68 -5.07 -11.37
CA PHE A 128 6.26 -4.96 -11.04
C PHE A 128 5.38 -5.73 -12.03
N ASP A 129 5.81 -5.86 -13.29
CA ASP A 129 5.16 -6.74 -14.25
C ASP A 129 5.81 -8.13 -14.21
N LEU A 130 4.99 -9.16 -14.36
CA LEU A 130 5.44 -10.55 -14.38
C LEU A 130 6.31 -10.78 -15.62
N THR A 131 7.62 -10.87 -15.39
CA THR A 131 8.62 -10.85 -16.45
C THR A 131 9.74 -11.82 -16.12
N ILE A 132 10.08 -12.68 -17.08
CA ILE A 132 11.28 -13.51 -16.97
C ILE A 132 12.46 -12.74 -17.53
N LEU A 133 13.47 -12.52 -16.68
CA LEU A 133 14.68 -11.80 -17.02
C LEU A 133 15.80 -12.78 -17.45
N PRO A 134 16.76 -12.35 -18.27
CA PRO A 134 17.96 -13.14 -18.54
C PRO A 134 18.66 -13.50 -17.23
N GLU A 135 19.22 -14.72 -17.16
CA GLU A 135 19.90 -15.23 -15.96
C GLU A 135 19.01 -15.20 -14.70
N HIS A 136 17.70 -15.42 -14.85
CA HIS A 136 16.77 -15.50 -13.72
C HIS A 136 17.23 -16.58 -12.73
N LYS A 137 17.26 -16.23 -11.44
CA LYS A 137 17.64 -17.15 -10.36
C LYS A 137 16.49 -17.30 -9.39
N LEU A 138 16.32 -18.51 -8.88
CA LEU A 138 15.37 -18.77 -7.80
C LEU A 138 15.96 -18.24 -6.48
N VAL A 139 15.32 -17.22 -5.91
CA VAL A 139 15.72 -16.64 -4.62
C VAL A 139 14.88 -17.27 -3.51
N THR A 140 15.56 -17.87 -2.53
CA THR A 140 14.96 -18.55 -1.38
C THR A 140 15.41 -17.99 -0.03
N SER A 141 16.16 -16.87 -0.04
CA SER A 141 16.66 -16.18 1.16
C SER A 141 15.70 -15.13 1.70
N GLY A 142 15.97 -14.61 2.90
CA GLY A 142 15.19 -13.51 3.47
C GLY A 142 13.74 -13.92 3.74
N PHE A 143 12.78 -13.12 3.30
CA PHE A 143 11.35 -13.48 3.49
C PHE A 143 10.89 -14.67 2.65
N TYR A 144 11.61 -15.00 1.57
CA TYR A 144 11.28 -16.12 0.68
C TYR A 144 11.46 -17.48 1.37
N GLN A 145 12.14 -17.56 2.51
CA GLN A 145 12.23 -18.81 3.29
C GLN A 145 10.94 -19.12 4.06
N TYR A 146 10.03 -18.14 4.21
CA TYR A 146 8.82 -18.29 5.02
C TYR A 146 7.54 -18.33 4.18
N VAL A 147 7.49 -17.57 3.09
CA VAL A 147 6.36 -17.53 2.14
C VAL A 147 6.88 -17.34 0.72
N ARG A 148 6.17 -17.86 -0.28
CA ARG A 148 6.61 -17.80 -1.70
C ARG A 148 6.54 -16.39 -2.30
N HIS A 149 5.55 -15.57 -1.91
CA HIS A 149 5.36 -14.23 -2.48
C HIS A 149 5.30 -13.12 -1.41
N PRO A 150 6.38 -12.88 -0.66
CA PRO A 150 6.39 -11.92 0.45
C PRO A 150 6.09 -10.48 0.01
N SER A 151 6.41 -10.08 -1.22
CA SER A 151 6.04 -8.75 -1.73
C SER A 151 4.53 -8.56 -1.85
N TYR A 152 3.76 -9.64 -2.08
CA TYR A 152 2.29 -9.58 -2.07
C TYR A 152 1.76 -9.46 -0.65
N THR A 153 2.36 -10.16 0.33
CA THR A 153 2.10 -9.93 1.76
C THR A 153 2.29 -8.46 2.13
N GLY A 154 3.42 -7.87 1.74
CA GLY A 154 3.70 -6.46 2.01
C GLY A 154 2.67 -5.52 1.35
N SER A 155 2.18 -5.87 0.16
CA SER A 155 1.14 -5.10 -0.53
C SER A 155 -0.22 -5.18 0.18
N LEU A 156 -0.61 -6.36 0.64
CA LEU A 156 -1.86 -6.57 1.40
C LEU A 156 -1.82 -5.81 2.74
N LEU A 157 -0.69 -5.85 3.45
CA LEU A 157 -0.50 -5.08 4.68
C LEU A 157 -0.55 -3.57 4.45
N LEU A 158 0.06 -3.10 3.35
CA LEU A 158 0.01 -1.69 2.96
C LEU A 158 -1.44 -1.25 2.77
N ILE A 159 -2.24 -2.01 2.01
CA ILE A 159 -3.66 -1.74 1.77
C ILE A 159 -4.48 -1.78 3.06
N MET A 160 -4.18 -2.71 3.98
CA MET A 160 -4.79 -2.70 5.32
C MET A 160 -4.50 -1.40 6.03
N GLY A 161 -3.22 -1.01 6.07
CA GLY A 161 -2.79 0.19 6.75
C GLY A 161 -3.47 1.45 6.23
N LEU A 162 -3.52 1.60 4.90
CA LEU A 162 -4.17 2.75 4.26
C LEU A 162 -5.65 2.82 4.60
N THR A 163 -6.36 1.70 4.49
CA THR A 163 -7.80 1.71 4.73
C THR A 163 -8.15 1.95 6.20
N LEU A 164 -7.38 1.40 7.14
CA LEU A 164 -7.57 1.67 8.58
C LEU A 164 -7.24 3.13 8.95
N SER A 165 -6.28 3.77 8.28
CA SER A 165 -5.90 5.16 8.57
C SER A 165 -6.78 6.21 7.89
N HIS A 166 -7.33 5.89 6.71
CA HIS A 166 -7.98 6.87 5.81
C HIS A 166 -9.47 6.62 5.53
N LEU A 167 -10.02 5.45 5.87
CA LEU A 167 -11.45 5.15 5.71
C LEU A 167 -12.20 5.07 7.05
N THR A 168 -11.59 5.61 8.11
CA THR A 168 -12.11 5.60 9.48
C THR A 168 -12.30 7.02 10.02
N PRO A 169 -13.14 7.21 11.06
CA PRO A 169 -13.38 8.52 11.66
C PRO A 169 -12.08 9.22 12.07
N GLY A 170 -12.04 10.55 11.92
CA GLY A 170 -10.87 11.39 12.11
C GLY A 170 -10.00 11.57 10.87
N SER A 171 -10.22 10.79 9.80
CA SER A 171 -9.53 10.97 8.52
C SER A 171 -10.14 12.07 7.67
N TRP A 172 -9.31 12.73 6.85
CA TRP A 172 -9.76 13.79 5.96
C TRP A 172 -10.92 13.34 5.06
N ALA A 173 -10.85 12.15 4.46
CA ALA A 173 -11.91 11.64 3.59
C ALA A 173 -13.27 11.43 4.30
N MET A 174 -13.25 11.04 5.58
CA MET A 174 -14.48 10.83 6.36
C MET A 174 -15.03 12.15 6.92
N GLU A 175 -14.16 13.03 7.41
CA GLU A 175 -14.56 14.29 8.08
C GLU A 175 -15.02 15.38 7.08
N CYS A 176 -14.55 15.33 5.83
CA CYS A 176 -15.00 16.23 4.77
C CYS A 176 -16.34 15.79 4.13
N GLY A 177 -16.93 14.69 4.61
CA GLY A 177 -18.15 14.14 4.03
C GLY A 177 -17.99 13.54 2.63
N VAL A 178 -16.75 13.34 2.16
CA VAL A 178 -16.48 12.63 0.90
C VAL A 178 -16.95 11.19 1.01
N LEU A 179 -16.77 10.58 2.19
CA LEU A 179 -17.19 9.23 2.51
C LEU A 179 -18.00 9.21 3.81
N GLY A 180 -19.14 8.50 3.79
CA GLY A 180 -19.87 8.07 4.97
C GLY A 180 -19.46 6.66 5.44
N PRO A 181 -19.89 6.21 6.63
CA PRO A 181 -19.53 4.90 7.19
C PRO A 181 -19.89 3.71 6.30
N VAL A 182 -21.02 3.77 5.60
CA VAL A 182 -21.45 2.71 4.68
C VAL A 182 -20.55 2.68 3.45
N SER A 183 -20.32 3.84 2.80
CA SER A 183 -19.45 3.92 1.63
C SER A 183 -18.01 3.53 1.95
N SER A 184 -17.49 3.88 3.14
CA SER A 184 -16.14 3.52 3.53
C SER A 184 -16.00 2.01 3.76
N GLY A 185 -16.99 1.37 4.37
CA GLY A 185 -17.05 -0.08 4.51
C GLY A 185 -17.14 -0.82 3.16
N LEU A 186 -17.95 -0.31 2.23
CA LEU A 186 -18.05 -0.87 0.88
C LEU A 186 -16.75 -0.74 0.10
N ILE A 187 -16.13 0.45 0.12
CA ILE A 187 -14.83 0.68 -0.52
C ILE A 187 -13.79 -0.27 0.09
N TRP A 188 -13.71 -0.38 1.41
CA TRP A 188 -12.80 -1.30 2.09
C TRP A 188 -13.00 -2.74 1.59
N ALA A 189 -14.24 -3.24 1.61
CA ALA A 189 -14.53 -4.62 1.21
C ALA A 189 -14.18 -4.87 -0.26
N SER A 190 -14.60 -3.99 -1.17
CA SER A 190 -14.30 -4.09 -2.59
C SER A 190 -12.79 -4.03 -2.84
N TRP A 191 -12.07 -3.14 -2.14
CA TRP A 191 -10.62 -3.02 -2.24
C TRP A 191 -9.92 -4.31 -1.84
N TRP A 192 -10.32 -4.87 -0.70
CA TRP A 192 -9.75 -6.09 -0.15
C TRP A 192 -9.98 -7.30 -1.04
N ILE A 193 -11.23 -7.50 -1.47
CA ILE A 193 -11.59 -8.59 -2.38
C ILE A 193 -10.78 -8.49 -3.66
N TRP A 194 -10.71 -7.30 -4.25
CA TRP A 194 -9.93 -7.08 -5.47
C TRP A 194 -8.43 -7.34 -5.26
N SER A 195 -7.86 -6.87 -4.16
CA SER A 195 -6.43 -7.02 -3.88
C SER A 195 -6.01 -8.46 -3.63
N LEU A 196 -6.86 -9.23 -2.94
CA LEU A 196 -6.68 -10.66 -2.76
C LEU A 196 -6.80 -11.38 -4.10
N ALA A 197 -7.82 -11.07 -4.92
CA ALA A 197 -7.98 -11.68 -6.23
C ALA A 197 -6.77 -11.42 -7.15
N VAL A 198 -6.26 -10.19 -7.19
CA VAL A 198 -5.05 -9.82 -7.95
C VAL A 198 -3.82 -10.56 -7.42
N SER A 199 -3.60 -10.57 -6.11
CA SER A 199 -2.42 -11.21 -5.50
C SER A 199 -2.42 -12.71 -5.77
N THR A 200 -3.57 -13.37 -5.62
CA THR A 200 -3.72 -14.81 -5.89
C THR A 200 -3.55 -15.14 -7.37
N SER A 201 -4.21 -14.40 -8.27
CA SER A 201 -4.09 -14.59 -9.72
C SER A 201 -2.63 -14.50 -10.17
N ARG A 202 -1.91 -13.50 -9.66
CA ARG A 202 -0.49 -13.30 -9.96
C ARG A 202 0.42 -14.35 -9.34
N ALA A 203 0.16 -14.76 -8.10
CA ALA A 203 0.92 -15.82 -7.43
C ALA A 203 0.81 -17.14 -8.21
N VAL A 204 -0.40 -17.50 -8.67
CA VAL A 204 -0.61 -18.70 -9.50
C VAL A 204 0.18 -18.61 -10.82
N ALA A 205 0.17 -17.45 -11.47
CA ALA A 205 0.92 -17.25 -12.71
C ALA A 205 2.45 -17.30 -12.50
N GLU A 206 2.94 -16.67 -11.43
CA GLU A 206 4.35 -16.71 -11.04
C GLU A 206 4.80 -18.14 -10.73
N ASP A 207 4.06 -18.87 -9.88
CA ASP A 207 4.39 -20.26 -9.53
C ASP A 207 4.44 -21.16 -10.77
N ALA A 208 3.48 -20.98 -11.70
CA ALA A 208 3.45 -21.75 -12.93
C ALA A 208 4.67 -21.48 -13.83
N GLU A 209 5.08 -20.21 -13.98
CA GLU A 209 6.27 -19.87 -14.77
C GLU A 209 7.58 -20.25 -14.07
N LEU A 210 7.69 -20.05 -12.76
CA LEU A 210 8.86 -20.46 -11.99
C LEU A 210 9.04 -21.98 -12.02
N ARG A 211 7.94 -22.75 -11.96
CA ARG A 211 7.98 -24.21 -12.13
C ARG A 211 8.47 -24.62 -13.52
N LYS A 212 8.04 -23.94 -14.59
CA LYS A 212 8.53 -24.21 -15.96
C LYS A 212 10.02 -23.95 -16.10
N LEU A 213 10.53 -22.90 -15.45
CA LEU A 213 11.94 -22.50 -15.54
C LEU A 213 12.87 -23.38 -14.68
N PHE A 214 12.47 -23.70 -13.46
CA PHE A 214 13.36 -24.33 -12.48
C PHE A 214 13.01 -25.80 -12.19
N GLY A 215 11.88 -26.31 -12.68
CA GLY A 215 11.50 -27.72 -12.58
C GLY A 215 11.56 -28.26 -11.15
N SER A 216 12.39 -29.28 -10.93
CA SER A 216 12.52 -29.95 -9.62
C SER A 216 13.06 -29.06 -8.50
N GLN A 217 13.86 -28.02 -8.83
CA GLN A 217 14.33 -27.07 -7.84
C GLN A 217 13.17 -26.25 -7.27
N TRP A 218 12.24 -25.84 -8.14
CA TRP A 218 11.01 -25.16 -7.71
C TRP A 218 10.14 -26.08 -6.86
N ASP A 219 9.91 -27.32 -7.30
CA ASP A 219 9.08 -28.27 -6.56
C ASP A 219 9.64 -28.55 -5.16
N THR A 220 10.97 -28.63 -5.01
CA THR A 220 11.64 -28.78 -3.71
C THR A 220 11.42 -27.57 -2.82
N TYR A 221 11.59 -26.36 -3.37
CA TYR A 221 11.37 -25.12 -2.65
C TYR A 221 9.91 -24.96 -2.22
N ALA A 222 8.96 -25.16 -3.12
CA ALA A 222 7.53 -25.03 -2.85
C ALA A 222 7.01 -26.08 -1.85
N ALA A 223 7.64 -27.25 -1.77
CA ALA A 223 7.34 -28.25 -0.74
C ALA A 223 7.81 -27.82 0.65
N GLN A 224 8.93 -27.09 0.76
CA GLN A 224 9.44 -26.55 2.02
C GLN A 224 8.70 -25.29 2.45
N VAL A 225 8.38 -24.42 1.50
CA VAL A 225 7.68 -23.15 1.72
C VAL A 225 6.29 -23.26 1.13
N ASN A 226 5.35 -23.79 1.91
CA ASN A 226 4.01 -24.17 1.45
C ASN A 226 3.02 -22.98 1.33
N SER A 227 3.22 -21.92 2.10
CA SER A 227 2.37 -20.73 2.14
C SER A 227 2.69 -19.70 1.06
N TRP A 228 1.66 -19.12 0.44
CA TRP A 228 1.85 -18.01 -0.51
C TRP A 228 2.14 -16.66 0.16
N PHE A 229 1.30 -16.25 1.13
CA PHE A 229 1.33 -14.88 1.66
C PHE A 229 1.53 -14.81 3.18
N VAL A 230 0.91 -15.72 3.93
CA VAL A 230 0.97 -15.69 5.40
C VAL A 230 1.50 -17.03 5.89
N PRO A 231 2.56 -17.06 6.70
CA PRO A 231 3.11 -18.32 7.20
C PRO A 231 2.04 -19.16 7.89
N GLY A 232 1.91 -20.42 7.48
CA GLY A 232 0.94 -21.37 8.04
C GLY A 232 -0.48 -21.26 7.45
N LEU A 233 -0.73 -20.32 6.54
CA LEU A 233 -1.95 -20.29 5.72
C LEU A 233 -1.58 -20.66 4.27
N LEU A 234 -2.36 -21.55 3.65
CA LEU A 234 -2.16 -21.98 2.26
C LEU A 234 -2.33 -20.80 1.29
#